data_AF-A0A6M0ETJ6-F1
#
_entry.id   AF-A0A6M0ETJ6-F1
#
_cell.length_a   1.000
_cell.length_b   1.000
_cell.length_c   1.000
_cell.angle_alpha   90.00
_cell.angle_beta   90.00
_cell.angle_gamma   90.00
#
_symmetry.space_group_name_H-M   'P 1'
#
loop_
_entity.id
_entity.type
_entity.pdbx_description
1 polymer ?
#
loop_
_entity_poly.entity_id
_entity_poly.type
_entity_poly.pdbx_seq_one_letter_code
_entity_poly.pdbx_strand_id
1 'polypeptide(L)'
;MVTVEADKEELNRQLEEDDLKNFIEVKFKFKPGYHLEKIDKELENIPVEIANKSQQHKIELFWDDSSISNLKKKSGRLIRKTDNMDETPQEQVNTTILPGQAIEAKLSDEKLVSPLHSKNVSVKKKSNLDSERLLKLEALTANNFHVQLVFNIADQKANPKDGKQQRFCVLRCPLSVKRVHWKKAADLLLRPKK
;
A
#
# COMPACT_ATOMS: atom_id res chain seq x y z
N MET A 1 15.44 -13.52 -4.09
CA MET A 1 14.40 -12.91 -3.23
C MET A 1 14.34 -11.42 -3.50
N VAL A 2 13.20 -10.81 -3.24
CA VAL A 2 12.99 -9.36 -3.33
C VAL A 2 12.32 -8.85 -2.07
N THR A 3 12.39 -7.55 -1.83
CA THR A 3 11.64 -6.85 -0.77
C THR A 3 10.74 -5.80 -1.42
N VAL A 4 9.70 -5.39 -0.71
CA VAL A 4 8.85 -4.27 -1.11
C VAL A 4 8.98 -3.20 -0.05
N GLU A 5 9.19 -1.97 -0.49
CA GLU A 5 9.43 -0.83 0.37
C GLU A 5 8.56 0.34 -0.07
N ALA A 6 7.95 0.99 0.92
CA ALA A 6 7.32 2.29 0.74
C ALA A 6 8.38 3.39 0.74
N ASP A 7 8.20 4.37 -0.13
CA ASP A 7 9.01 5.58 -0.13
C ASP A 7 8.61 6.46 1.07
N LYS A 8 9.34 6.26 2.18
CA LYS A 8 9.07 6.95 3.44
C LYS A 8 9.42 8.44 3.36
N GLU A 9 10.41 8.80 2.56
CA GLU A 9 10.85 10.18 2.41
C GLU A 9 9.75 10.97 1.69
N GLU A 10 9.25 10.43 0.59
CA GLU A 10 8.16 11.04 -0.16
C GLU A 10 6.85 11.10 0.65
N LEU A 11 6.53 10.04 1.42
CA LEU A 11 5.36 10.05 2.31
C LEU A 11 5.50 11.10 3.42
N ASN A 12 6.67 11.22 4.04
CA ASN A 12 6.91 12.24 5.07
C ASN A 12 6.84 13.65 4.49
N ARG A 13 7.36 13.86 3.27
CA ARG A 13 7.28 15.15 2.57
C ARG A 13 5.82 15.57 2.35
N GLN A 14 4.97 14.67 1.82
CA GLN A 14 3.54 14.94 1.64
C GLN A 14 2.83 15.24 2.97
N LEU A 15 3.13 14.46 4.01
CA LEU A 15 2.58 14.70 5.35
C LEU A 15 3.04 16.04 5.95
N GLU A 16 4.24 16.51 5.64
CA GLU A 16 4.73 17.83 6.07
C GLU A 16 4.06 18.96 5.30
N GLU A 17 3.94 18.83 3.97
CA GLU A 17 3.28 19.83 3.11
C GLU A 17 1.82 20.05 3.48
N ASP A 18 1.15 18.98 3.90
CA ASP A 18 -0.21 19.05 4.39
C ASP A 18 -0.32 19.31 5.90
N ASP A 19 0.77 19.56 6.65
CA ASP A 19 0.72 19.75 8.11
C ASP A 19 0.03 18.56 8.86
N LEU A 20 0.21 17.35 8.32
CA LEU A 20 -0.37 16.09 8.82
C LEU A 20 0.63 15.16 9.47
N LYS A 21 1.92 15.50 9.48
CA LYS A 21 2.99 14.67 10.07
C LYS A 21 2.70 14.24 11.52
N ASN A 22 2.06 15.11 12.28
CA ASN A 22 1.69 14.84 13.68
C ASN A 22 0.27 14.27 13.84
N PHE A 23 -0.48 14.09 12.75
CA PHE A 23 -1.87 13.63 12.75
C PHE A 23 -2.01 12.20 12.23
N ILE A 24 -1.33 11.88 11.14
CA ILE A 24 -1.51 10.61 10.43
C ILE A 24 -0.17 9.89 10.33
N GLU A 25 -0.19 8.59 10.61
CA GLU A 25 0.92 7.71 10.28
C GLU A 25 0.42 6.54 9.46
N VAL A 26 1.07 6.29 8.32
CA VAL A 26 0.78 5.16 7.44
C VAL A 26 2.02 4.25 7.41
N LYS A 27 1.83 2.98 7.77
CA LYS A 27 2.89 1.97 7.87
C LYS A 27 2.52 0.73 7.07
N PHE A 28 3.25 0.46 6.00
CA PHE A 28 3.13 -0.80 5.28
C PHE A 28 3.93 -1.91 5.97
N LYS A 29 3.26 -3.02 6.31
CA LYS A 29 3.85 -4.14 7.08
C LYS A 29 4.38 -5.25 6.17
N PHE A 30 5.27 -4.91 5.25
CA PHE A 30 5.87 -5.89 4.33
C PHE A 30 6.77 -6.90 5.05
N LYS A 31 6.80 -8.14 4.54
CA LYS A 31 7.75 -9.16 4.98
C LYS A 31 9.18 -8.74 4.64
N PRO A 32 10.19 -9.20 5.40
CA PRO A 32 11.60 -8.88 5.14
C PRO A 32 12.14 -9.44 3.81
N GLY A 33 11.40 -10.34 3.17
CA GLY A 33 11.68 -10.80 1.82
C GLY A 33 10.58 -11.72 1.28
N TYR A 34 10.43 -11.70 -0.04
CA TYR A 34 9.49 -12.47 -0.82
C TYR A 34 10.22 -13.36 -1.82
N HIS A 35 9.66 -14.55 -2.06
CA HIS A 35 10.12 -15.40 -3.16
C HIS A 35 9.59 -14.87 -4.48
N LEU A 36 10.45 -14.76 -5.50
CA LEU A 36 10.08 -14.22 -6.81
C LEU A 36 8.93 -15.00 -7.47
N GLU A 37 8.86 -16.31 -7.22
CA GLU A 37 7.81 -17.19 -7.77
C GLU A 37 6.47 -17.05 -7.05
N LYS A 38 6.46 -16.55 -5.80
CA LYS A 38 5.26 -16.49 -4.96
C LYS A 38 4.79 -15.07 -4.70
N ILE A 39 5.56 -14.06 -5.11
CA ILE A 39 5.28 -12.66 -4.83
C ILE A 39 3.88 -12.23 -5.28
N ASP A 40 3.40 -12.73 -6.42
CA ASP A 40 2.08 -12.42 -6.97
C ASP A 40 0.95 -12.88 -6.04
N LYS A 41 1.15 -13.98 -5.29
CA LYS A 41 0.18 -14.50 -4.31
C LYS A 41 0.39 -13.87 -2.94
N GLU A 42 1.65 -13.69 -2.53
CA GLU A 42 2.00 -13.13 -1.22
C GLU A 42 1.67 -11.63 -1.09
N LEU A 43 1.54 -10.92 -2.21
CA LEU A 43 1.18 -9.49 -2.28
C LEU A 43 -0.14 -9.26 -3.03
N GLU A 44 -1.02 -10.26 -3.04
CA GLU A 44 -2.45 -10.05 -3.31
C GLU A 44 -3.07 -9.12 -2.25
N ASN A 45 -2.53 -9.19 -1.02
CA ASN A 45 -2.92 -8.39 0.12
C ASN A 45 -1.72 -7.56 0.58
N ILE A 46 -1.85 -6.24 0.53
CA ILE A 46 -0.86 -5.30 1.04
C ILE A 46 -1.29 -4.92 2.46
N PRO A 47 -0.57 -5.40 3.50
CA PRO A 47 -0.91 -5.05 4.86
C PRO A 47 -0.47 -3.62 5.17
N VAL A 48 -1.40 -2.82 5.68
CA VAL A 48 -1.16 -1.45 6.11
C VAL A 48 -1.71 -1.23 7.52
N GLU A 49 -1.00 -0.45 8.31
CA GLU A 49 -1.49 0.15 9.55
C GLU A 49 -1.61 1.65 9.35
N ILE A 50 -2.74 2.20 9.76
CA ILE A 50 -3.03 3.63 9.68
C ILE A 50 -3.38 4.10 11.08
N ALA A 51 -2.60 5.01 11.62
CA ALA A 51 -2.76 5.52 12.97
C ALA A 51 -3.15 7.00 12.96
N ASN A 52 -4.14 7.33 13.79
CA ASN A 52 -4.52 8.69 14.12
C ASN A 52 -3.75 9.15 15.37
N LYS A 53 -2.71 9.96 15.14
CA LYS A 53 -1.88 10.57 16.19
C LYS A 53 -2.46 11.88 16.74
N SER A 54 -3.53 12.39 16.12
CA SER A 54 -4.24 13.56 16.62
C SER A 54 -4.82 13.30 18.01
N GLN A 55 -4.95 14.38 18.78
CA GLN A 55 -5.60 14.37 20.09
C GLN A 55 -7.07 14.82 20.04
N GLN A 56 -7.50 15.44 18.95
CA GLN A 56 -8.80 16.15 18.89
C GLN A 56 -9.60 15.88 17.61
N HIS A 57 -8.96 15.33 16.58
CA HIS A 57 -9.56 15.16 15.27
C HIS A 57 -9.81 13.69 14.99
N LYS A 58 -11.00 13.36 14.47
CA LYS A 58 -11.24 12.06 13.87
C LYS A 58 -10.73 12.08 12.43
N ILE A 59 -10.28 10.92 11.97
CA ILE A 59 -9.90 10.70 10.57
C ILE A 59 -10.93 9.75 9.97
N GLU A 60 -11.53 10.13 8.85
CA GLU A 60 -12.37 9.27 8.04
C GLU A 60 -11.60 8.88 6.78
N LEU A 61 -11.49 7.59 6.52
CA LEU A 61 -10.81 7.02 5.37
C LEU A 61 -11.84 6.54 4.37
N PHE A 62 -11.76 7.09 3.16
CA PHE A 62 -12.68 6.82 2.07
C PHE A 62 -12.07 5.81 1.10
N TRP A 63 -12.46 4.55 1.27
CA TRP A 63 -11.88 3.43 0.50
C TRP A 63 -12.25 3.49 -0.98
N ASP A 64 -13.48 3.90 -1.29
CA ASP A 64 -13.95 3.99 -2.67
C ASP A 64 -13.34 5.14 -3.46
N ASP A 65 -12.93 6.21 -2.77
CA ASP A 65 -12.17 7.32 -3.37
C ASP A 65 -10.66 7.04 -3.41
N SER A 66 -10.21 6.00 -2.70
CA SER A 66 -8.83 5.55 -2.69
C SER A 66 -8.53 4.67 -3.89
N SER A 67 -7.26 4.63 -4.32
CA SER A 67 -6.86 3.87 -5.49
C SER A 67 -5.54 3.13 -5.33
N ILE A 68 -5.35 2.10 -6.14
CA ILE A 68 -4.10 1.36 -6.24
C ILE A 68 -3.70 1.24 -7.69
N SER A 69 -2.43 1.53 -7.97
CA SER A 69 -1.87 1.30 -9.31
C SER A 69 -1.11 -0.01 -9.37
N ASN A 70 -0.99 -0.54 -10.58
CA ASN A 70 -0.10 -1.67 -10.86
C ASN A 70 1.23 -1.20 -11.48
N LEU A 71 2.12 -2.15 -11.78
CA LEU A 71 3.42 -1.85 -12.40
C LEU A 71 3.34 -1.26 -13.82
N LYS A 72 2.18 -1.31 -14.48
CA LYS A 72 1.91 -0.61 -15.75
C LYS A 72 1.40 0.81 -15.55
N LYS A 73 1.41 1.32 -14.32
CA LYS A 73 0.85 2.62 -13.91
C LYS A 73 -0.66 2.74 -14.16
N LYS A 74 -1.36 1.61 -14.38
CA LYS A 74 -2.81 1.61 -14.46
C LYS A 74 -3.36 1.67 -13.05
N SER A 75 -4.12 2.72 -12.75
CA SER A 75 -4.84 2.86 -11.49
C SER A 75 -6.18 2.12 -11.54
N GLY A 76 -6.59 1.58 -10.41
CA GLY A 76 -7.88 0.93 -10.19
C GLY A 76 -8.37 1.18 -8.77
N ARG A 77 -9.61 0.76 -8.50
CA ARG A 77 -10.24 0.92 -7.19
C ARG A 77 -9.46 0.15 -6.12
N LEU A 78 -9.22 0.79 -4.99
CA LEU A 78 -8.61 0.16 -3.82
C LEU A 78 -9.67 -0.61 -3.05
N ILE A 79 -9.42 -1.89 -2.79
CA ILE A 79 -10.32 -2.72 -2.00
C ILE A 79 -9.69 -3.03 -0.64
N ARG A 80 -10.42 -2.75 0.45
CA ARG A 80 -10.11 -3.23 1.79
C ARG A 80 -10.65 -4.65 1.94
N LYS A 81 -9.77 -5.64 1.85
CA LYS A 81 -10.12 -7.05 1.99
C LYS A 81 -10.38 -7.41 3.45
N THR A 82 -11.49 -8.11 3.71
CA THR A 82 -11.80 -8.75 4.99
C THR A 82 -11.68 -10.27 4.86
N ASP A 83 -11.56 -11.00 5.97
CA ASP A 83 -11.22 -12.44 5.93
C ASP A 83 -12.32 -13.32 5.31
N ASN A 84 -13.56 -12.84 5.25
CA ASN A 84 -14.72 -13.58 4.71
C ASN A 84 -15.19 -13.01 3.36
N MET A 85 -14.28 -12.45 2.58
CA MET A 85 -14.61 -11.73 1.36
C MET A 85 -14.29 -12.58 0.12
N ASP A 86 -15.33 -13.22 -0.41
CA ASP A 86 -15.25 -14.05 -1.61
C ASP A 86 -15.40 -13.25 -2.91
N GLU A 87 -16.04 -12.08 -2.84
CA GLU A 87 -16.30 -11.20 -3.98
C GLU A 87 -15.95 -9.74 -3.68
N THR A 88 -15.59 -8.99 -4.73
CA THR A 88 -15.36 -7.56 -4.64
C THR A 88 -16.67 -6.82 -4.37
N PRO A 89 -16.74 -5.89 -3.41
CA PRO A 89 -18.00 -5.28 -3.01
C PRO A 89 -18.34 -4.15 -3.99
N GLN A 90 -19.62 -3.88 -4.22
CA GLN A 90 -20.02 -2.73 -5.03
C GLN A 90 -19.65 -1.42 -4.35
N GLU A 91 -19.84 -1.31 -3.04
CA GLU A 91 -19.51 -0.13 -2.22
C GLU A 91 -18.76 -0.54 -0.95
N GLN A 92 -17.88 0.33 -0.45
CA GLN A 92 -17.11 0.10 0.76
C GLN A 92 -17.46 1.11 1.83
N VAL A 93 -17.78 0.60 3.02
CA VAL A 93 -18.02 1.45 4.19
C VAL A 93 -16.73 2.15 4.60
N ASN A 94 -16.80 3.48 4.63
CA ASN A 94 -15.74 4.36 5.12
C ASN A 94 -15.31 3.98 6.55
N THR A 95 -14.04 4.18 6.88
CA THR A 95 -13.53 3.84 8.21
C THR A 95 -13.19 5.08 8.99
N THR A 96 -13.80 5.24 10.16
CA THR A 96 -13.45 6.30 11.12
C THR A 96 -12.38 5.80 12.09
N ILE A 97 -11.31 6.57 12.25
CA ILE A 97 -10.22 6.34 13.20
C ILE A 97 -10.26 7.49 14.22
N LEU A 98 -10.59 7.19 15.48
CA LEU A 98 -10.67 8.20 16.53
C LEU A 98 -9.26 8.62 17.00
N PRO A 99 -9.11 9.78 17.67
CA PRO A 99 -7.86 10.22 18.28
C PRO A 99 -7.14 9.11 19.06
N GLY A 100 -5.84 8.95 18.81
CA GLY A 100 -4.99 7.95 19.46
C GLY A 100 -5.22 6.50 19.03
N GLN A 101 -6.14 6.23 18.10
CA GLN A 101 -6.41 4.88 17.60
C GLN A 101 -5.64 4.56 16.32
N ALA A 102 -5.51 3.27 16.04
CA ALA A 102 -4.97 2.76 14.79
C ALA A 102 -5.87 1.65 14.24
N ILE A 103 -5.85 1.49 12.92
CA ILE A 103 -6.49 0.37 12.23
C ILE A 103 -5.44 -0.43 11.47
N GLU A 104 -5.69 -1.72 11.35
CA GLU A 104 -5.00 -2.57 10.39
C GLU A 104 -5.94 -2.91 9.23
N ALA A 105 -5.41 -2.89 8.02
CA ALA A 105 -6.15 -3.21 6.81
C ALA A 105 -5.30 -4.06 5.86
N LYS A 106 -5.98 -4.92 5.10
CA LYS A 106 -5.42 -5.65 3.97
C LYS A 106 -5.94 -5.00 2.70
N LEU A 107 -5.05 -4.46 1.89
CA LEU A 107 -5.41 -3.74 0.67
C LEU A 107 -5.20 -4.62 -0.56
N SER A 108 -6.13 -4.55 -1.52
CA SER A 108 -6.04 -5.24 -2.81
C SER A 108 -6.58 -4.36 -3.94
N ASP A 109 -6.44 -4.80 -5.18
CA ASP A 109 -7.13 -4.19 -6.31
C ASP A 109 -8.55 -4.75 -6.47
N GLU A 110 -9.37 -4.12 -7.32
CA GLU A 110 -10.74 -4.54 -7.62
C GLU A 110 -10.87 -5.97 -8.14
N LYS A 111 -9.82 -6.50 -8.77
CA LYS A 111 -9.77 -7.87 -9.28
C LYS A 111 -9.25 -8.86 -8.24
N LEU A 112 -8.96 -8.39 -7.03
CA LEU A 112 -8.33 -9.14 -5.95
C LEU A 112 -7.03 -9.81 -6.40
N VAL A 113 -6.23 -9.12 -7.22
CA VAL A 113 -4.92 -9.58 -7.66
C VAL A 113 -3.81 -8.65 -7.19
N SER A 114 -2.60 -9.17 -7.10
CA SER A 114 -1.45 -8.35 -6.74
C SER A 114 -1.17 -7.26 -7.78
N PRO A 115 -0.84 -6.02 -7.34
CA PRO A 115 -0.28 -4.99 -8.22
C PRO A 115 0.97 -5.44 -8.98
N LEU A 116 1.71 -6.40 -8.41
CA LEU A 116 2.94 -6.98 -8.93
C LEU A 116 2.73 -8.19 -9.85
N HIS A 117 1.47 -8.58 -10.08
CA HIS A 117 1.12 -9.77 -10.86
C HIS A 117 1.87 -9.80 -12.19
N SER A 118 2.42 -10.96 -12.58
CA SER A 118 3.23 -11.18 -13.79
C SER A 118 2.64 -10.58 -15.08
N LYS A 119 1.33 -10.66 -15.31
CA LYS A 119 0.62 -9.99 -16.43
C LYS A 119 0.79 -8.45 -16.49
N ASN A 120 1.15 -7.81 -15.38
CA ASN A 120 1.45 -6.37 -15.30
C ASN A 120 2.91 -6.06 -15.62
N VAL A 121 3.71 -7.07 -15.97
CA VAL A 121 5.12 -6.94 -16.25
C VAL A 121 5.34 -7.09 -17.76
N SER A 122 5.79 -6.02 -18.42
CA SER A 122 6.17 -6.09 -19.84
C SER A 122 7.64 -6.44 -19.94
N VAL A 123 7.94 -7.68 -20.31
CA VAL A 123 9.31 -8.15 -20.52
C VAL A 123 9.67 -8.07 -22.00
N LYS A 124 10.68 -7.28 -22.37
CA LYS A 124 11.32 -7.38 -23.68
C LYS A 124 12.43 -8.42 -23.59
N LYS A 125 12.25 -9.60 -24.17
CA LYS A 125 13.31 -10.62 -24.26
C LYS A 125 14.52 -10.02 -24.98
N LYS A 126 15.70 -10.03 -24.35
CA LYS A 126 16.96 -9.66 -25.01
C LYS A 126 17.84 -10.91 -25.08
N SER A 127 17.86 -11.56 -26.26
CA SER A 127 18.69 -12.75 -26.57
C SER A 127 18.22 -14.09 -25.98
N ASN A 128 18.91 -15.16 -26.40
CA ASN A 128 18.54 -16.57 -26.19
C ASN A 128 18.92 -17.12 -24.79
N LEU A 129 19.46 -16.30 -23.88
CA LEU A 129 20.01 -16.76 -22.60
C LEU A 129 19.42 -16.08 -21.35
N ASP A 130 18.30 -15.37 -21.48
CA ASP A 130 17.65 -14.77 -20.32
C ASP A 130 16.73 -15.78 -19.64
N SER A 131 17.12 -16.26 -18.47
CA SER A 131 16.19 -17.06 -17.64
C SER A 131 14.97 -16.20 -17.27
N GLU A 132 13.77 -16.78 -17.34
CA GLU A 132 12.50 -16.13 -17.01
C GLU A 132 12.53 -15.39 -15.65
N ARG A 133 13.29 -15.93 -14.70
CA ARG A 133 13.53 -15.34 -13.38
C ARG A 133 14.24 -13.99 -13.44
N LEU A 134 15.27 -13.85 -14.26
CA LEU A 134 16.02 -12.59 -14.37
C LEU A 134 15.14 -11.50 -14.99
N LEU A 135 14.41 -11.85 -16.04
CA LEU A 135 13.47 -10.97 -16.70
C LEU A 135 12.34 -10.50 -15.78
N LYS A 136 11.75 -11.42 -14.99
CA LYS A 136 10.75 -11.06 -13.98
C LYS A 136 11.34 -10.12 -12.93
N LEU A 137 12.55 -10.42 -12.43
CA LEU A 137 13.22 -9.58 -11.45
C LEU A 137 13.46 -8.17 -11.96
N GLU A 138 14.06 -8.03 -13.14
CA GLU A 138 14.35 -6.73 -13.76
C GLU A 138 13.09 -5.89 -13.88
N ALA A 139 12.04 -6.48 -14.44
CA ALA A 139 10.84 -5.73 -14.75
C ALA A 139 9.98 -5.41 -13.50
N LEU A 140 10.08 -6.20 -12.42
CA LEU A 140 9.56 -5.83 -11.09
C LEU A 140 10.34 -4.66 -10.48
N THR A 141 11.67 -4.67 -10.58
CA THR A 141 12.53 -3.63 -9.96
C THR A 141 12.61 -2.33 -10.73
N ALA A 142 12.28 -2.34 -12.03
CA ALA A 142 12.34 -1.17 -12.90
C ALA A 142 11.14 -0.22 -12.72
N ASN A 143 10.06 -0.70 -12.11
CA ASN A 143 8.81 0.04 -11.99
C ASN A 143 8.41 0.18 -10.53
N ASN A 144 7.71 1.27 -10.24
CA ASN A 144 7.00 1.46 -8.99
C ASN A 144 5.50 1.32 -9.22
N PHE A 145 4.79 1.17 -8.12
CA PHE A 145 3.35 1.31 -8.06
C PHE A 145 3.02 2.19 -6.85
N HIS A 146 1.75 2.53 -6.65
CA HIS A 146 1.36 3.36 -5.52
C HIS A 146 0.00 2.97 -4.99
N VAL A 147 -0.17 3.18 -3.68
CA VAL A 147 -1.47 3.22 -3.02
C VAL A 147 -1.77 4.68 -2.73
N GLN A 148 -2.93 5.16 -3.16
CA GLN A 148 -3.42 6.49 -2.86
C GLN A 148 -4.56 6.38 -1.86
N LEU A 149 -4.41 6.99 -0.69
CA LEU A 149 -5.40 6.99 0.39
C LEU A 149 -6.06 8.37 0.47
N VAL A 150 -7.38 8.41 0.54
CA VAL A 150 -8.17 9.64 0.66
C VAL A 150 -8.75 9.74 2.06
N PHE A 151 -8.46 10.85 2.73
CA PHE A 151 -8.88 11.11 4.11
C PHE A 151 -9.75 12.35 4.18
N ASN A 152 -10.69 12.34 5.11
CA ASN A 152 -11.33 13.53 5.66
C ASN A 152 -10.97 13.66 7.14
N ILE A 153 -10.48 14.82 7.53
CA ILE A 153 -10.09 15.14 8.90
C ILE A 153 -11.10 16.13 9.44
N ALA A 154 -11.73 15.76 10.55
CA ALA A 154 -12.78 16.55 11.17
C ALA A 154 -12.55 16.67 12.68
N ASP A 155 -12.79 17.86 13.21
CA ASP A 155 -12.80 18.11 14.66
C ASP A 155 -13.89 17.30 15.35
N GLN A 156 -13.57 16.62 16.46
CA GLN A 156 -14.58 15.87 17.22
C GLN A 156 -15.53 16.78 18.00
N LYS A 157 -15.08 17.98 18.38
CA LYS A 157 -15.85 18.93 19.20
C LYS A 157 -16.51 20.04 18.39
N ALA A 158 -16.35 20.04 17.06
CA ALA A 158 -16.97 21.05 16.22
C ALA A 158 -18.46 20.79 16.12
N ASN A 159 -19.26 21.80 16.46
CA ASN A 159 -20.69 21.77 16.23
C ASN A 159 -20.92 21.90 14.71
N PRO A 160 -21.80 21.10 14.07
CA PRO A 160 -22.03 21.17 12.62
C PRO A 160 -22.44 22.57 12.11
N LYS A 161 -22.97 23.41 13.01
CA LYS A 161 -23.39 24.80 12.73
C LYS A 161 -22.24 25.82 12.76
N ASP A 162 -21.07 25.45 13.29
CA ASP A 162 -19.94 26.38 13.46
C ASP A 162 -19.07 26.51 12.20
N GLY A 163 -19.41 25.83 11.10
CA GLY A 163 -18.75 25.97 9.81
C GLY A 163 -17.25 25.63 9.79
N LYS A 164 -16.72 24.99 10.85
CA LYS A 164 -15.31 24.61 10.94
C LYS A 164 -14.97 23.43 10.02
N GLN A 165 -13.80 23.58 9.42
CA GLN A 165 -13.34 23.01 8.16
C GLN A 165 -13.10 21.50 8.25
N GLN A 166 -13.89 20.74 7.48
CA GLN A 166 -13.49 19.41 7.05
C GLN A 166 -12.30 19.55 6.10
N ARG A 167 -11.20 18.87 6.41
CA ARG A 167 -10.00 18.88 5.56
C ARG A 167 -9.88 17.57 4.83
N PHE A 168 -10.03 17.62 3.51
CA PHE A 168 -9.72 16.50 2.64
C PHE A 168 -8.22 16.46 2.35
N CYS A 169 -7.62 15.28 2.41
CA CYS A 169 -6.21 15.06 2.07
C CYS A 169 -6.10 13.78 1.24
N VAL A 170 -5.14 13.76 0.31
CA VAL A 170 -4.83 12.62 -0.52
C VAL A 170 -3.36 12.26 -0.31
N LEU A 171 -3.08 11.13 0.33
CA LEU A 171 -1.72 10.63 0.49
C LEU A 171 -1.41 9.60 -0.58
N ARG A 172 -0.43 9.90 -1.45
CA ARG A 172 0.08 8.95 -2.42
C ARG A 172 1.32 8.29 -1.84
N CYS A 173 1.25 6.97 -1.64
CA CYS A 173 2.32 6.15 -1.09
C CYS A 173 3.01 5.38 -2.22
N PRO A 174 4.19 5.83 -2.71
CA PRO A 174 4.94 5.07 -3.70
C PRO A 174 5.52 3.80 -3.08
N LEU A 175 5.45 2.71 -3.83
CA LEU A 175 5.89 1.38 -3.45
C LEU A 175 6.82 0.84 -4.52
N SER A 176 7.96 0.30 -4.11
CA SER A 176 8.99 -0.21 -5.02
C SER A 176 9.45 -1.60 -4.62
N VAL A 177 9.76 -2.42 -5.62
CA VAL A 177 10.39 -3.73 -5.42
C VAL A 177 11.90 -3.55 -5.48
N LYS A 178 12.62 -4.04 -4.47
CA LYS A 178 14.09 -4.02 -4.43
C LYS A 178 14.67 -5.43 -4.35
N ARG A 179 15.81 -5.63 -5.01
CA ARG A 179 16.56 -6.89 -4.90
C ARG A 179 17.17 -7.01 -3.50
N VAL A 180 17.00 -8.17 -2.87
CA VAL A 180 17.67 -8.46 -1.61
C VAL A 180 19.11 -8.88 -1.89
N HIS A 181 20.08 -8.30 -1.17
CA HIS A 181 21.48 -8.72 -1.24
C HIS A 181 21.63 -10.20 -0.89
N TRP A 182 22.47 -10.93 -1.62
CA TRP A 182 22.51 -12.40 -1.57
C TRP A 182 22.76 -12.97 -0.17
N LYS A 183 23.64 -12.34 0.64
CA LYS A 183 23.89 -12.75 2.03
C LYS A 183 22.61 -12.72 2.88
N LYS A 184 21.85 -11.64 2.77
CA LYS A 184 20.56 -11.47 3.46
C LYS A 184 19.51 -12.43 2.91
N ALA A 185 19.51 -12.68 1.60
CA ALA A 185 18.61 -13.65 1.00
C ALA A 185 18.89 -15.08 1.52
N ALA A 186 20.16 -15.49 1.62
CA ALA A 186 20.53 -16.78 2.17
C ALA A 186 20.09 -16.94 3.63
N ASP A 187 20.35 -15.93 4.48
CA ASP A 187 19.89 -15.91 5.86
C ASP A 187 18.35 -16.07 5.96
N LEU A 188 17.59 -15.29 5.18
CA LEU A 188 16.13 -15.36 5.19
C LEU A 188 15.58 -16.72 4.73
N LEU A 189 16.27 -17.41 3.81
CA LEU A 189 15.88 -18.74 3.34
C LEU A 189 16.15 -19.84 4.37
N LEU A 190 17.17 -19.66 5.21
CA LEU A 190 17.59 -20.62 6.23
C LEU A 190 16.83 -20.44 7.54
N ARG A 191 16.16 -19.29 7.75
CA ARG A 191 15.33 -19.08 8.94
C ARG A 191 14.15 -20.07 8.96
N PRO A 192 13.91 -20.78 10.07
CA PRO A 192 12.73 -21.62 10.21
C PRO A 192 11.48 -20.76 10.07
N LYS A 193 10.48 -21.26 9.32
CA LYS A 193 9.19 -20.59 9.19
C LYS A 193 8.52 -20.61 10.57
N LYS A 194 8.33 -19.43 11.14
CA LYS A 194 7.45 -19.23 12.30
C LYS A 194 5.99 -19.36 11.89
#